data_AF-A0A965G817-F1
#
_entry.id   AF-A0A965G817-F1
#
_cell.length_a   1.000
_cell.length_b   1.000
_cell.length_c   1.000
_cell.angle_alpha   90.00
_cell.angle_beta   90.00
_cell.angle_gamma   90.00
#
_symmetry.space_group_name_H-M   'P 1'
#
loop_
_entity.id
_entity.type
_entity.pdbx_description
1 polymer ?
#
loop_
_entity_poly.entity_id
_entity_poly.type
_entity_poly.pdbx_seq_one_letter_code
_entity_poly.pdbx_strand_id
1 'polypeptide(L)'
;MNSLSLGELFHRGGSLMWVLLAFSLVACAVAVERILTYAAYGYSPDRWFESLLAKIRKSGPAAGLAMAVSYRHPVARVAQTYLEQLNRPEKVRHDNVRRTGSMVLEAVEKNLRILAALAHLAPLVGLLGTVIGMVVAFSQIQSIQGNVKPSDLAGGIW
;
A
#
# COMPACT_ATOMS: atom_id res chain seq x y z
N MET A 1 -26.62 -30.07 13.50
CA MET A 1 -25.69 -28.92 13.56
C MET A 1 -25.90 -28.14 12.27
N ASN A 2 -26.74 -27.10 12.29
CA ASN A 2 -26.91 -26.27 11.09
C ASN A 2 -25.58 -25.55 10.85
N SER A 3 -24.93 -25.84 9.73
CA SER A 3 -23.72 -25.13 9.32
C SER A 3 -24.11 -23.69 9.03
N LEU A 4 -23.69 -22.77 9.89
CA LEU A 4 -23.87 -21.35 9.69
C LEU A 4 -23.27 -20.95 8.34
N SER A 5 -24.07 -20.29 7.50
CA SER A 5 -23.60 -19.79 6.22
C SER A 5 -22.66 -18.60 6.42
N LEU A 6 -21.67 -18.42 5.53
CA LEU A 6 -20.81 -17.24 5.53
C LEU A 6 -21.62 -15.93 5.52
N GLY A 7 -22.76 -15.93 4.81
CA GLY A 7 -23.65 -14.78 4.75
C GLY A 7 -24.34 -14.47 6.08
N GLU A 8 -24.67 -15.50 6.87
CA GLU A 8 -25.22 -15.31 8.21
C GLU A 8 -24.17 -14.75 9.17
N LEU A 9 -22.92 -15.22 9.11
CA LEU A 9 -21.82 -14.62 9.90
C LEU A 9 -21.61 -13.15 9.53
N PHE A 10 -21.62 -12.84 8.22
CA PHE A 10 -21.44 -11.47 7.76
C PHE A 10 -22.55 -10.54 8.27
N HIS A 11 -23.81 -11.00 8.23
CA HIS A 11 -24.93 -10.21 8.73
C HIS A 11 -24.89 -10.03 10.26
N ARG A 12 -24.49 -11.07 11.00
CA ARG A 12 -24.31 -11.01 12.46
C ARG A 12 -23.15 -10.11 12.89
N GLY A 13 -22.11 -9.97 12.07
CA GLY A 13 -20.99 -9.04 12.29
C GLY A 13 -21.38 -7.56 12.24
N GLY A 14 -22.61 -7.23 11.86
CA GLY A 14 -23.16 -5.88 11.94
C GLY A 14 -22.54 -4.89 10.96
N SER A 15 -22.66 -3.59 11.27
CA SER A 15 -22.25 -2.50 10.38
C SER A 15 -20.74 -2.44 10.13
N LEU A 16 -19.91 -2.86 11.09
CA LEU A 16 -18.45 -2.86 10.95
C LEU A 16 -17.96 -3.85 9.88
N MET A 17 -18.73 -4.90 9.60
CA MET A 17 -18.39 -5.87 8.57
C MET A 17 -18.48 -5.28 7.15
N TRP A 18 -19.42 -4.36 6.94
CA TRP A 18 -19.49 -3.55 5.71
C TRP A 18 -18.31 -2.58 5.58
N VAL A 19 -17.85 -2.00 6.69
CA VAL A 19 -16.65 -1.13 6.70
C VAL A 19 -15.41 -1.93 6.33
N LEU A 20 -15.22 -3.13 6.90
CA LEU A 20 -14.11 -4.02 6.55
C LEU A 20 -14.18 -4.50 5.10
N LEU A 21 -15.38 -4.77 4.58
CA LEU A 21 -15.57 -5.10 3.17
C LEU A 21 -15.14 -3.93 2.27
N ALA A 22 -15.51 -2.70 2.62
CA ALA A 22 -15.08 -1.51 1.89
C ALA A 22 -13.55 -1.34 1.92
N PHE A 23 -12.90 -1.55 3.08
CA PHE A 23 -11.45 -1.53 3.19
C PHE A 23 -10.79 -2.59 2.30
N SER A 24 -11.35 -3.80 2.26
CA SER A 24 -10.87 -4.90 1.41
C SER A 24 -10.96 -4.55 -0.08
N LEU A 25 -12.08 -3.98 -0.52
CA LEU A 25 -12.27 -3.55 -1.92
C LEU A 25 -11.26 -2.47 -2.32
N VAL A 26 -11.07 -1.45 -1.47
CA VAL A 26 -10.09 -0.38 -1.72
C VAL A 26 -8.67 -0.93 -1.74
N ALA A 27 -8.32 -1.79 -0.77
CA ALA A 27 -7.00 -2.41 -0.71
C ALA A 27 -6.72 -3.25 -1.96
N CYS A 28 -7.69 -4.07 -2.39
CA CYS A 28 -7.57 -4.90 -3.58
C CYS A 28 -7.39 -4.05 -4.84
N ALA A 29 -8.21 -3.00 -5.02
CA ALA A 29 -8.11 -2.11 -6.17
C ALA A 29 -6.73 -1.42 -6.25
N VAL A 30 -6.22 -0.90 -5.13
CA VAL A 30 -4.90 -0.27 -5.09
C VAL A 30 -3.79 -1.29 -5.30
N ALA A 31 -3.90 -2.49 -4.73
CA ALA A 31 -2.92 -3.56 -4.91
C ALA A 31 -2.79 -3.97 -6.38
N VAL A 32 -3.91 -4.18 -7.07
CA VAL A 32 -3.92 -4.52 -8.51
C VAL A 32 -3.30 -3.40 -9.34
N GLU A 33 -3.70 -2.14 -9.11
CA GLU A 33 -3.15 -0.98 -9.82
C GLU A 33 -1.63 -0.85 -9.64
N ARG A 34 -1.12 -1.09 -8.42
CA ARG A 34 0.32 -1.07 -8.12
C ARG A 34 1.07 -2.22 -8.79
N ILE A 35 0.53 -3.44 -8.74
CA ILE A 35 1.14 -4.61 -9.40
C ILE A 35 1.29 -4.35 -10.90
N LEU A 36 0.24 -3.84 -11.56
CA LEU A 36 0.28 -3.50 -12.98
C LEU A 36 1.28 -2.39 -13.28
N THR A 37 1.33 -1.35 -12.44
CA THR A 37 2.28 -0.25 -12.58
C THR A 37 3.73 -0.72 -12.48
N TYR A 38 4.05 -1.56 -11.48
CA TYR A 38 5.40 -2.10 -11.31
C TYR A 38 5.77 -3.09 -12.41
N ALA A 39 4.83 -3.93 -12.85
CA ALA A 39 5.04 -4.80 -13.99
C ALA A 39 5.33 -4.00 -15.28
N ALA A 40 4.64 -2.88 -15.49
CA ALA A 40 4.85 -2.00 -16.64
C ALA A 40 6.22 -1.30 -16.64
N TYR A 41 6.82 -1.05 -15.46
CA TYR A 41 8.18 -0.51 -15.38
C TYR A 41 9.27 -1.50 -15.81
N GLY A 42 8.99 -2.80 -15.81
CA GLY A 42 9.89 -3.83 -16.28
C GLY A 42 11.01 -4.17 -15.29
N TYR A 43 11.73 -5.25 -15.60
CA TYR A 43 12.47 -6.05 -14.60
C TYR A 43 13.99 -5.84 -14.54
N SER A 44 14.55 -4.74 -15.07
CA SER A 44 16.03 -4.59 -15.06
C SER A 44 16.56 -3.15 -15.02
N PRO A 45 16.26 -2.37 -13.97
CA PRO A 45 16.90 -1.06 -13.76
C PRO A 45 18.43 -1.16 -13.75
N ASP A 46 19.00 -2.25 -13.20
CA ASP A 46 20.45 -2.46 -13.13
C ASP A 46 21.08 -2.62 -14.52
N ARG A 47 20.51 -3.49 -15.38
CA ARG A 47 21.02 -3.68 -16.75
C ARG A 47 20.90 -2.41 -17.58
N TRP A 48 19.82 -1.66 -17.39
CA TRP A 48 19.64 -0.37 -18.03
C TRP A 48 20.71 0.64 -17.56
N PHE A 49 21.00 0.68 -16.26
CA PHE A 49 22.01 1.56 -15.70
C PHE A 49 23.42 1.21 -16.18
N GLU A 50 23.78 -0.08 -16.25
CA GLU A 50 25.04 -0.53 -16.85
C GLU A 50 25.16 -0.10 -18.32
N SER A 51 24.07 -0.23 -19.07
CA SER A 51 24.02 0.22 -20.48
C SER A 51 24.19 1.74 -20.61
N LEU A 52 23.62 2.51 -19.69
CA LEU A 52 23.79 3.96 -19.61
C LEU A 52 25.26 4.32 -19.32
N LEU A 53 25.89 3.68 -18.35
CA LEU A 53 27.31 3.90 -18.02
C LEU A 53 28.22 3.57 -19.21
N ALA A 54 27.96 2.44 -19.88
CA ALA A 54 28.71 2.06 -21.09
C ALA A 54 28.54 3.11 -22.21
N LYS A 55 27.34 3.65 -22.42
CA LYS A 55 27.07 4.70 -23.40
C LYS A 55 27.80 6.00 -23.08
N ILE A 56 27.82 6.40 -21.81
CA ILE A 56 28.53 7.60 -21.35
C ILE A 56 30.04 7.44 -21.56
N ARG A 57 30.61 6.27 -21.22
CA ARG A 57 32.05 5.99 -21.43
C ARG A 57 32.43 6.02 -22.91
N LYS A 58 31.57 5.51 -23.80
CA LYS A 58 31.85 5.41 -25.24
C LYS A 58 31.58 6.71 -26.01
N SER A 59 30.52 7.43 -25.67
CA SER A 59 29.98 8.52 -26.50
C SER A 59 29.78 9.83 -25.74
N GLY A 60 30.23 9.88 -24.49
CA GLY A 60 30.16 11.05 -23.63
C GLY A 60 28.79 11.28 -22.97
N PRO A 61 28.70 12.29 -22.08
CA PRO A 61 27.52 12.51 -21.25
C PRO A 61 26.27 12.93 -22.04
N ALA A 62 26.42 13.64 -23.16
CA ALA A 62 25.30 14.06 -24.01
C ALA A 62 24.56 12.85 -24.61
N ALA A 63 25.30 11.81 -25.02
CA ALA A 63 24.71 10.57 -25.51
C ALA A 63 23.99 9.79 -24.40
N GLY A 64 24.53 9.82 -23.17
CA GLY A 64 23.87 9.29 -21.98
C GLY A 64 22.57 10.02 -21.67
N LEU A 65 22.54 11.36 -21.79
CA LEU A 65 21.35 12.15 -21.54
C LEU A 65 20.24 11.81 -22.53
N ALA A 66 20.55 11.71 -23.82
CA ALA A 66 19.59 11.29 -24.84
C ALA A 66 18.99 9.90 -24.55
N MET A 67 19.83 8.94 -24.12
CA MET A 67 19.35 7.62 -23.69
C MET A 67 18.45 7.72 -22.47
N ALA A 68 18.83 8.53 -21.48
CA ALA A 68 18.05 8.71 -20.26
C ALA A 68 16.68 9.33 -20.55
N VAL A 69 16.60 10.35 -21.41
CA VAL A 69 15.34 11.00 -21.84
C VAL A 69 14.39 10.02 -22.54
N SER A 70 14.93 9.07 -23.31
CA SER A 70 14.13 8.08 -24.04
C SER A 70 13.51 7.00 -23.14
N TYR A 71 14.04 6.79 -21.93
CA TYR A 71 13.60 5.71 -21.04
C TYR A 71 12.55 6.19 -20.03
N ARG A 72 11.32 5.69 -20.17
CA ARG A 72 10.16 6.07 -19.34
C ARG A 72 10.12 5.34 -17.99
N HIS A 73 11.25 5.29 -17.30
CA HIS A 73 11.37 4.65 -15.99
C HIS A 73 11.70 5.68 -14.90
N PRO A 74 11.18 5.54 -13.66
CA PRO A 74 11.48 6.44 -12.54
C PRO A 74 12.98 6.68 -12.31
N VAL A 75 13.79 5.63 -12.40
CA VAL A 75 15.27 5.70 -12.25
C VAL A 75 15.92 6.55 -13.35
N ALA A 76 15.35 6.58 -14.55
CA ALA A 76 15.87 7.38 -15.65
C ALA A 76 15.85 8.87 -15.33
N ARG A 77 14.80 9.32 -14.65
CA ARG A 77 14.61 10.71 -14.25
C ARG A 77 15.71 11.20 -13.31
N VAL A 78 16.17 10.33 -12.39
CA VAL A 78 17.29 10.64 -11.50
C VAL A 78 18.61 10.77 -12.28
N ALA A 79 18.84 9.86 -13.24
CA ALA A 79 20.02 9.90 -14.10
C ALA A 79 20.02 11.13 -15.04
N GLN A 80 18.86 11.50 -15.60
CA GLN A 80 18.69 12.72 -16.40
C GLN A 80 19.10 13.95 -15.60
N THR A 81 18.58 14.12 -14.38
CA THR A 81 18.92 15.26 -13.52
C THR A 81 20.41 15.34 -13.21
N TYR A 82 21.08 14.21 -12.98
CA TYR A 82 22.52 14.19 -12.78
C TYR A 82 23.27 14.71 -14.02
N LEU A 83 22.90 14.21 -15.21
CA LEU A 83 23.55 14.53 -16.48
C LEU A 83 23.30 15.98 -16.94
N GLU A 84 22.12 16.54 -16.67
CA GLU A 84 21.80 17.94 -16.95
C GLU A 84 22.60 18.92 -16.09
N GLN A 85 23.08 18.47 -14.93
CA GLN A 85 23.73 19.31 -13.93
C GLN A 85 25.25 19.12 -13.84
N LEU A 86 25.87 18.51 -14.85
CA LEU A 86 27.31 18.30 -14.89
C LEU A 86 28.14 19.59 -14.78
N ASN A 87 27.59 20.72 -15.23
CA ASN A 87 28.25 22.04 -15.16
C ASN A 87 28.08 22.76 -13.81
N ARG A 88 27.36 22.17 -12.85
CA ARG A 88 27.14 22.76 -11.53
C ARG A 88 28.17 22.25 -10.52
N PRO A 89 28.46 23.02 -9.44
CA PRO A 89 29.28 22.54 -8.34
C PRO A 89 28.74 21.21 -7.79
N GLU A 90 29.65 20.29 -7.43
CA GLU A 90 29.30 18.93 -7.02
C GLU A 90 28.24 18.89 -5.91
N LYS A 91 28.40 19.73 -4.89
CA LYS A 91 27.44 19.84 -3.78
C LYS A 91 26.03 20.16 -4.27
N VAL A 92 25.90 21.17 -5.12
CA VAL A 92 24.60 21.60 -5.68
C VAL A 92 23.99 20.50 -6.55
N ARG A 93 24.82 19.83 -7.37
CA ARG A 93 24.40 18.71 -8.20
C ARG A 93 23.86 17.55 -7.35
N HIS A 94 24.58 17.16 -6.29
CA HIS A 94 24.15 16.07 -5.40
C HIS A 94 22.87 16.42 -4.65
N ASP A 95 22.73 17.67 -4.16
CA ASP A 95 21.52 18.12 -3.48
C ASP A 95 20.29 18.06 -4.41
N ASN A 96 20.43 18.49 -5.66
CA ASN A 96 19.36 18.44 -6.64
C ASN A 96 19.00 17.01 -7.08
N VAL A 97 20.00 16.14 -7.24
CA VAL A 97 19.79 14.72 -7.53
C VAL A 97 19.07 14.03 -6.37
N ARG A 98 19.48 14.31 -5.12
CA ARG A 98 18.81 13.79 -3.93
C ARG A 98 17.36 14.27 -3.85
N ARG A 99 17.11 15.56 -4.08
CA ARG A 99 15.76 16.13 -4.13
C ARG A 99 14.90 15.44 -5.20
N THR A 100 15.45 15.21 -6.38
CA THR A 100 14.75 14.50 -7.46
C THR A 100 14.48 13.04 -7.10
N GLY A 101 15.45 12.36 -6.51
CA GLY A 101 15.29 11.01 -5.98
C GLY A 101 14.14 10.93 -4.97
N SER A 102 14.07 11.86 -4.02
CA SER A 102 12.96 11.94 -3.06
C SER A 102 11.61 12.17 -3.73
N MET A 103 11.52 13.09 -4.72
CA MET A 103 10.27 13.31 -5.46
C MET A 103 9.83 12.09 -6.27
N VAL A 104 10.78 11.39 -6.88
CA VAL A 104 10.53 10.16 -7.64
C VAL A 104 10.05 9.05 -6.71
N LEU A 105 10.72 8.87 -5.56
CA LEU A 105 10.34 7.87 -4.57
C LEU A 105 8.94 8.16 -4.02
N GLU A 106 8.64 9.41 -3.67
CA GLU A 106 7.32 9.80 -3.20
C GLU A 106 6.22 9.54 -4.25
N ALA A 107 6.49 9.82 -5.54
CA ALA A 107 5.54 9.53 -6.61
C ALA A 107 5.28 8.03 -6.77
N VAL A 108 6.29 7.20 -6.58
CA VAL A 108 6.20 5.73 -6.65
C VAL A 108 5.46 5.16 -5.43
N GLU A 109 5.68 5.72 -4.25
CA GLU A 109 5.12 5.25 -2.97
C GLU A 109 3.73 5.82 -2.64
N LYS A 110 3.29 6.90 -3.27
CA LYS A 110 2.07 7.64 -2.91
C LYS A 110 0.85 6.74 -2.62
N ASN A 111 0.59 5.76 -3.47
CA ASN A 111 -0.57 4.87 -3.32
C ASN A 111 -0.34 3.72 -2.32
N LEU A 112 0.91 3.40 -1.99
CA LEU A 112 1.23 2.43 -0.94
C LEU A 112 0.87 2.96 0.46
N ARG A 113 0.89 4.28 0.65
CA ARG A 113 0.48 4.91 1.93
C ARG A 113 -0.95 4.54 2.33
N ILE A 114 -1.84 4.39 1.36
CA ILE A 114 -3.24 3.97 1.61
C ILE A 114 -3.28 2.51 2.07
N LEU A 115 -2.54 1.62 1.42
CA LEU A 115 -2.45 0.22 1.84
C LEU A 115 -1.88 0.10 3.26
N ALA A 116 -0.84 0.88 3.58
CA ALA A 116 -0.27 0.93 4.92
C ALA A 116 -1.31 1.40 5.96
N ALA A 117 -2.05 2.47 5.67
CA ALA A 117 -3.11 2.95 6.54
C ALA A 117 -4.21 1.88 6.75
N LEU A 118 -4.65 1.21 5.69
CA LEU A 118 -5.65 0.14 5.78
C LEU A 118 -5.14 -1.07 6.57
N ALA A 119 -3.86 -1.43 6.43
CA ALA A 119 -3.23 -2.50 7.19
C ALA A 119 -3.20 -2.22 8.69
N HIS A 120 -3.11 -0.94 9.10
CA HIS A 120 -3.20 -0.53 10.49
C HIS A 120 -4.65 -0.37 10.99
N LEU A 121 -5.54 0.19 10.17
CA LEU A 121 -6.92 0.49 10.58
C LEU A 121 -7.82 -0.74 10.61
N ALA A 122 -7.67 -1.68 9.65
CA ALA A 122 -8.54 -2.85 9.57
C ALA A 122 -8.51 -3.73 10.85
N PRO A 123 -7.35 -4.05 11.44
CA PRO A 123 -7.30 -4.78 12.71
C PRO A 123 -7.96 -4.04 13.87
N LEU A 124 -7.81 -2.71 13.94
CA LEU A 124 -8.44 -1.89 14.98
C LEU A 124 -9.96 -1.88 14.84
N VAL A 125 -10.48 -1.81 13.61
CA VAL A 125 -11.91 -1.93 13.32
C VAL A 125 -12.43 -3.33 13.69
N GLY A 126 -11.67 -4.38 13.38
CA GLY A 126 -11.99 -5.75 13.78
C GLY A 126 -12.05 -5.91 15.31
N LEU A 127 -11.05 -5.40 16.02
CA LEU A 127 -11.01 -5.41 17.49
C LEU A 127 -12.17 -4.60 18.10
N LEU A 128 -12.51 -3.45 17.50
CA LEU A 128 -13.69 -2.70 17.92
C LEU A 128 -14.97 -3.54 17.78
N GLY A 129 -15.10 -4.31 16.70
CA GLY A 129 -16.22 -5.23 16.49
C GLY A 129 -16.32 -6.29 17.57
N THR A 130 -15.20 -6.91 17.96
CA THR A 130 -15.21 -7.91 19.04
C THR A 130 -15.59 -7.29 20.40
N VAL A 131 -15.10 -6.07 20.69
CA VAL A 131 -15.47 -5.34 21.91
C VAL A 131 -16.98 -5.02 21.93
N ILE A 132 -17.54 -4.53 20.83
CA ILE A 132 -18.98 -4.25 20.72
C ILE A 132 -19.79 -5.54 20.90
N GLY A 133 -19.39 -6.65 20.26
CA GLY A 133 -20.05 -7.94 20.41
C GLY A 133 -20.10 -8.41 21.86
N MET A 134 -18.98 -8.29 22.58
CA MET A 134 -18.92 -8.59 24.01
C MET A 134 -19.83 -7.67 24.85
N VAL A 135 -19.84 -6.36 24.59
CA VAL A 135 -20.72 -5.42 25.31
C VAL A 135 -22.19 -5.79 25.12
N VAL A 136 -22.60 -6.15 23.90
CA VAL A 136 -23.97 -6.58 23.61
C VAL A 136 -24.29 -7.90 24.32
N ALA A 137 -23.38 -8.88 24.29
CA ALA A 137 -23.57 -10.16 24.98
C ALA A 137 -23.78 -9.96 26.50
N PHE A 138 -22.94 -9.15 27.15
CA PHE A 138 -23.09 -8.86 28.58
C PHE A 138 -24.35 -8.05 28.91
N SER A 139 -24.74 -7.11 28.04
CA SER A 139 -25.98 -6.35 28.22
C SER A 139 -27.22 -7.26 28.17
N GLN A 140 -27.23 -8.26 27.28
CA GLN A 140 -28.32 -9.25 27.22
C GLN A 140 -28.39 -10.09 28.50
N ILE A 141 -27.26 -10.53 29.04
CA ILE A 141 -27.21 -11.27 30.31
C ILE A 141 -27.75 -10.42 31.46
N GLN A 142 -27.34 -9.14 31.54
CA GLN A 142 -27.82 -8.24 32.59
C GLN A 142 -29.36 -8.08 32.56
N SER A 143 -29.96 -8.11 31.36
CA SER A 143 -31.41 -8.01 31.21
C SER A 143 -32.17 -9.26 31.66
N ILE A 144 -31.52 -10.43 31.63
CA ILE A 144 -32.08 -11.70 32.09
C ILE A 144 -31.83 -11.78 33.60
N GLN A 145 -32.74 -11.24 34.41
CA GLN A 145 -32.70 -11.35 35.88
C GLN A 145 -32.96 -12.80 36.35
N GLY A 146 -32.00 -13.71 36.15
CA GLY A 146 -32.19 -15.13 36.45
C GLY A 146 -31.00 -16.03 36.11
N ASN A 147 -31.27 -17.32 35.89
CA ASN A 147 -30.25 -18.34 35.67
C ASN A 147 -29.62 -18.24 34.27
N VAL A 148 -28.41 -17.67 34.20
CA VAL A 148 -27.64 -17.47 32.97
C VAL A 148 -27.11 -18.81 32.44
N LYS A 149 -27.42 -19.15 31.18
CA LYS A 149 -26.85 -20.31 30.51
C LYS A 149 -25.69 -19.90 29.59
N PRO A 150 -24.66 -20.75 29.40
CA PRO A 150 -23.56 -20.46 28.46
C PRO A 150 -24.02 -20.19 27.02
N SER A 151 -25.20 -20.70 26.61
CA SER A 151 -25.84 -20.41 25.32
C SER A 151 -26.19 -18.93 25.14
N ASP A 152 -26.44 -18.21 26.24
CA ASP A 152 -26.89 -16.82 26.22
C ASP A 152 -25.72 -15.87 25.90
N LEU A 153 -24.48 -16.29 26.19
CA LEU A 153 -23.24 -15.62 25.80
C LEU A 153 -22.87 -15.89 24.34
N ALA A 154 -23.08 -17.13 23.88
CA ALA A 154 -22.72 -17.57 22.54
C ALA A 154 -23.48 -16.82 21.42
N GLY A 155 -24.58 -16.14 21.75
CA GLY A 155 -25.34 -15.32 20.80
C GLY A 155 -24.60 -14.06 20.33
N GLY A 156 -23.75 -13.46 21.18
CA GLY A 156 -23.08 -12.18 20.89
C GLY A 156 -21.57 -12.28 20.58
N ILE A 157 -21.00 -13.48 20.62
CA ILE A 157 -19.57 -13.74 20.39
C ILE A 157 -19.45 -14.68 19.18
N TRP A 158 -19.15 -14.12 18.00
CA TRP A 158 -19.00 -14.81 16.71
C TRP A 158 -17.78 -14.32 15.95
#